data_AF-A0A926B794-F1
#
_entry.id   AF-A0A926B794-F1
#
_cell.length_a   1.000
_cell.length_b   1.000
_cell.length_c   1.000
_cell.angle_alpha   90.00
_cell.angle_beta   90.00
_cell.angle_gamma   90.00
#
_symmetry.space_group_name_H-M   'P 1'
#
loop_
_entity.id
_entity.type
_entity.pdbx_description
1 polymer ?
#
loop_
_entity_poly.entity_id
_entity_poly.type
_entity_poly.pdbx_seq_one_letter_code
_entity_poly.pdbx_strand_id
1 'polypeptide(L)'
;FLTQSTGVERLRRLADRAIAIKMAEDGASFVDLFGFLRKGGYDEVSAYDAARRVCRGGLVEGGAPFTKDICYLDGLLRVTNFLRVALVKGHVDYVRLFFAGKIDAADVPLFGRLRQEGLVIEPKYLPAWAMDLSYLTAFMSFTAFLGEIDLSEDRRRYEDLIAHAEGDLV
;
A
#
# COMPACT_ATOMS: atom_id res chain seq x y z
N PHE A 1 8.89 -1.52 0.83
CA PHE A 1 8.86 -1.28 2.29
C PHE A 1 9.07 -2.59 3.06
N LEU A 2 8.12 -3.54 3.11
CA LEU A 2 8.31 -4.87 3.72
C LEU A 2 9.23 -5.80 2.92
N THR A 3 9.05 -5.85 1.60
CA THR A 3 9.85 -6.66 0.67
C THR A 3 10.95 -5.87 -0.03
N GLN A 4 11.17 -4.61 0.37
CA GLN A 4 12.03 -3.62 -0.31
C GLN A 4 11.78 -3.40 -1.82
N SER A 5 10.71 -3.97 -2.38
CA SER A 5 10.43 -3.96 -3.83
C SER A 5 9.48 -2.84 -4.30
N THR A 6 9.22 -1.85 -3.45
CA THR A 6 8.29 -0.74 -3.73
C THR A 6 9.04 0.58 -3.55
N GLY A 7 9.42 1.20 -4.66
CA GLY A 7 10.01 2.53 -4.71
C GLY A 7 8.97 3.65 -4.83
N VAL A 8 9.42 4.89 -4.66
CA VAL A 8 8.58 6.11 -4.75
C VAL A 8 7.84 6.18 -6.09
N GLU A 9 8.53 5.88 -7.19
CA GLU A 9 7.94 5.89 -8.52
C GLU A 9 6.77 4.90 -8.62
N ARG A 10 6.91 3.70 -8.06
CA ARG A 10 5.84 2.70 -8.07
C ARG A 10 4.62 3.16 -7.25
N LEU A 11 4.84 3.82 -6.11
CA LEU A 11 3.75 4.40 -5.31
C LEU A 11 3.05 5.52 -6.06
N ARG A 12 3.81 6.43 -6.69
CA ARG A 12 3.26 7.48 -7.55
C ARG A 12 2.40 6.90 -8.67
N ARG A 13 2.88 5.88 -9.37
CA ARG A 13 2.11 5.15 -10.41
C ARG A 13 0.81 4.55 -9.90
N LEU A 14 0.75 4.11 -8.64
CA LEU A 14 -0.47 3.59 -8.04
C LEU A 14 -1.43 4.72 -7.65
N ALA A 15 -0.91 5.80 -7.07
CA ALA A 15 -1.68 6.98 -6.68
C ALA A 15 -2.30 7.69 -7.89
N ASP A 16 -1.49 8.00 -8.91
CA ASP A 16 -1.97 8.65 -10.14
C ASP A 16 -3.03 7.80 -10.84
N ARG A 17 -2.92 6.47 -10.77
CA ARG A 17 -3.93 5.58 -11.34
C ARG A 17 -5.22 5.54 -10.54
N ALA A 18 -5.17 5.68 -9.21
CA ALA A 18 -6.37 5.84 -8.39
C ALA A 18 -7.11 7.14 -8.74
N ILE A 19 -6.38 8.23 -8.99
CA ILE A 19 -6.94 9.49 -9.48
C ILE A 19 -7.56 9.31 -10.87
N ALA A 20 -6.83 8.67 -11.79
CA ALA A 20 -7.32 8.39 -13.14
C ALA A 20 -8.58 7.51 -13.15
N ILE A 21 -8.70 6.56 -12.22
CA ILE A 21 -9.93 5.78 -12.04
C ILE A 21 -11.09 6.70 -11.64
N LYS A 22 -10.88 7.58 -10.66
CA LYS A 22 -11.91 8.54 -10.25
C LYS A 22 -12.32 9.45 -11.41
N MET A 23 -11.37 9.94 -12.20
CA MET A 23 -11.65 10.70 -13.42
C MET A 23 -12.52 9.89 -14.39
N ALA A 24 -12.19 8.61 -14.60
CA ALA A 24 -12.96 7.74 -15.48
C ALA A 24 -14.37 7.49 -14.92
N GLU A 25 -14.55 7.32 -13.60
CA GLU A 25 -15.86 7.25 -12.94
C GLU A 25 -16.67 8.53 -13.19
N ASP A 26 -16.00 9.68 -13.18
CA ASP A 26 -16.58 11.01 -13.45
C ASP A 26 -16.82 11.30 -14.94
N GLY A 27 -16.57 10.34 -15.83
CA GLY A 27 -16.85 10.47 -17.26
C GLY A 27 -15.64 10.82 -18.14
N ALA A 28 -14.41 10.81 -17.61
CA ALA A 28 -13.22 11.05 -18.42
C ALA A 28 -12.97 9.89 -19.41
N SER A 29 -12.71 10.24 -20.66
CA SER A 29 -12.39 9.28 -21.72
C SER A 29 -10.93 8.84 -21.64
N PHE A 30 -10.57 7.78 -22.37
CA PHE A 30 -9.19 7.30 -22.51
C PHE A 30 -8.22 8.42 -22.89
N VAL A 31 -8.62 9.32 -23.79
CA VAL A 31 -7.77 10.44 -24.25
C VAL A 31 -7.53 11.44 -23.12
N ASP A 32 -8.54 11.71 -22.29
CA ASP A 32 -8.41 12.58 -21.12
C ASP A 32 -7.46 11.98 -20.08
N LEU A 33 -7.59 10.68 -19.80
CA LEU A 33 -6.72 9.95 -18.88
C LEU A 33 -5.27 9.94 -19.38
N PHE A 34 -5.06 9.67 -20.67
CA PHE A 34 -3.74 9.73 -21.29
C PHE A 34 -3.14 11.13 -21.17
N GLY A 35 -3.92 12.17 -21.48
CA GLY A 35 -3.51 13.56 -21.35
C GLY A 35 -3.14 13.95 -19.91
N PHE A 36 -3.91 13.51 -18.91
CA PHE A 36 -3.61 13.68 -17.49
C PHE A 36 -2.26 13.05 -17.11
N LEU A 37 -2.03 11.80 -17.51
CA LEU A 37 -0.78 11.09 -17.20
C LEU A 37 0.42 11.73 -17.90
N ARG A 38 0.27 12.19 -19.14
CA ARG A 38 1.33 12.92 -19.86
C ARG A 38 1.69 14.23 -19.15
N LYS A 39 0.69 15.01 -18.72
CA LYS A 39 0.91 16.23 -17.90
C LYS A 39 1.60 15.90 -16.57
N GLY A 40 1.31 14.72 -16.00
CA GLY A 40 1.97 14.19 -14.82
C GLY A 40 3.42 13.73 -15.02
N GLY A 41 4.00 13.89 -16.22
CA GLY A 41 5.40 13.59 -16.51
C GLY A 41 5.70 12.17 -16.99
N TYR A 42 4.67 11.36 -17.25
CA TYR A 42 4.85 10.00 -17.78
C TYR A 42 5.24 10.07 -19.25
N ASP A 43 6.15 9.22 -19.71
CA ASP A 43 6.40 9.02 -21.14
C ASP A 43 5.15 8.45 -21.86
N GLU A 44 5.15 8.49 -23.19
CA GLU A 44 4.01 8.08 -24.00
C GLU A 44 3.59 6.62 -23.75
N VAL A 45 4.55 5.71 -23.65
CA VAL A 45 4.27 4.28 -23.45
C VAL A 45 3.71 4.07 -22.05
N SER A 46 4.34 4.65 -21.03
CA SER A 46 3.86 4.53 -19.65
C SER A 46 2.48 5.16 -19.44
N ALA A 47 2.20 6.31 -20.07
CA ALA A 47 0.89 6.96 -20.01
C ALA A 47 -0.20 6.13 -20.69
N TYR A 48 0.09 5.59 -21.88
CA TYR A 48 -0.83 4.70 -22.59
C TYR A 48 -1.14 3.45 -21.77
N ASP A 49 -0.12 2.80 -21.22
CA ASP A 49 -0.28 1.57 -20.43
C ASP A 49 -1.05 1.79 -19.12
N ALA A 50 -0.87 2.95 -18.49
CA ALA A 50 -1.62 3.32 -17.30
C ALA A 50 -3.09 3.64 -17.64
N ALA A 51 -3.36 4.44 -18.67
CA ALA A 51 -4.72 4.73 -19.13
C ALA A 51 -5.47 3.46 -19.57
N ARG A 52 -4.79 2.59 -20.34
CA ARG A 52 -5.32 1.28 -20.74
C ARG A 52 -5.69 0.41 -19.54
N ARG A 53 -4.90 0.44 -18.46
CA ARG A 53 -5.23 -0.32 -17.25
C ARG A 53 -6.51 0.17 -16.59
N VAL A 54 -6.76 1.48 -16.56
CA VAL A 54 -7.99 2.07 -16.00
C VAL A 54 -9.21 1.64 -16.82
N CYS A 55 -9.14 1.74 -18.15
CA CYS A 55 -10.25 1.36 -19.02
C CYS A 55 -10.41 -0.15 -19.21
N ARG A 56 -9.45 -0.98 -18.75
CA ARG A 56 -9.48 -2.42 -19.00
C ARG A 56 -10.65 -3.07 -18.26
N GLY A 57 -11.64 -3.53 -19.04
CA GLY A 57 -12.87 -4.13 -18.52
C GLY A 57 -13.98 -3.12 -18.23
N GLY A 58 -13.80 -1.85 -18.64
CA GLY A 58 -14.82 -0.79 -18.58
C GLY A 58 -14.94 -0.06 -19.92
N LEU A 59 -15.63 1.09 -19.92
CA LEU A 59 -15.81 1.95 -21.11
C LEU A 59 -14.59 2.85 -21.34
N VAL A 60 -14.24 3.07 -22.61
CA VAL A 60 -13.15 4.00 -22.99
C VAL A 60 -13.64 5.44 -23.09
N GLU A 61 -14.95 5.64 -23.18
CA GLU A 61 -15.63 6.94 -23.19
C GLU A 61 -15.80 7.52 -21.79
N GLY A 62 -15.55 6.74 -20.73
CA GLY A 62 -15.76 7.13 -19.34
C GLY A 62 -17.11 6.67 -18.75
N GLY A 63 -17.34 6.96 -17.47
CA GLY A 63 -18.58 6.72 -16.73
C GLY A 63 -18.75 5.31 -16.15
N ALA A 64 -17.94 4.34 -16.57
CA ALA A 64 -17.99 2.97 -16.04
C ALA A 64 -16.63 2.24 -16.10
N PRO A 65 -15.60 2.68 -15.35
CA PRO A 65 -14.34 1.95 -15.25
C PRO A 65 -14.48 0.69 -14.39
N PHE A 66 -13.66 -0.33 -14.66
CA PHE A 66 -13.54 -1.49 -13.78
C PHE A 66 -12.38 -1.29 -12.80
N THR A 67 -12.71 -0.97 -11.55
CA THR A 67 -11.78 -0.44 -10.54
C THR A 67 -10.85 -1.47 -9.89
N LYS A 68 -10.37 -2.47 -10.65
CA LYS A 68 -9.54 -3.57 -10.15
C LYS A 68 -8.28 -3.12 -9.41
N ASP A 69 -7.74 -1.94 -9.72
CA ASP A 69 -6.56 -1.41 -9.04
C ASP A 69 -6.80 -1.02 -7.58
N ILE A 70 -8.04 -0.74 -7.18
CA ILE A 70 -8.38 -0.45 -5.77
C ILE A 70 -7.99 -1.61 -4.86
N CYS A 71 -8.12 -2.84 -5.36
CA CYS A 71 -7.79 -4.05 -4.62
C CYS A 71 -6.31 -4.13 -4.24
N TYR A 72 -5.38 -3.51 -4.99
CA TYR A 72 -3.96 -3.52 -4.64
C TYR A 72 -3.63 -2.61 -3.46
N LEU A 73 -4.20 -1.40 -3.44
CA LEU A 73 -3.97 -0.44 -2.36
C LEU A 73 -4.71 -0.87 -1.09
N ASP A 74 -5.96 -1.32 -1.22
CA ASP A 74 -6.72 -1.90 -0.11
C ASP A 74 -6.01 -3.15 0.46
N GLY A 75 -5.54 -4.07 -0.39
CA GLY A 75 -4.76 -5.23 0.04
C GLY A 75 -3.46 -4.85 0.76
N LEU A 76 -2.74 -3.84 0.27
CA LEU A 76 -1.55 -3.32 0.95
C LEU A 76 -1.87 -2.80 2.35
N LEU A 77 -2.94 -2.02 2.50
CA LEU A 77 -3.40 -1.49 3.78
C LEU A 77 -3.80 -2.62 4.73
N ARG A 78 -4.62 -3.57 4.27
CA ARG A 78 -5.11 -4.71 5.06
C ARG A 78 -3.97 -5.58 5.58
N VAL A 79 -3.05 -5.98 4.70
CA VAL A 79 -1.91 -6.83 5.07
C VAL A 79 -0.99 -6.07 6.03
N THR A 80 -0.69 -4.81 5.77
CA THR A 80 0.16 -3.98 6.66
C THR A 80 -0.47 -3.85 8.04
N ASN A 81 -1.79 -3.58 8.12
CA ASN A 81 -2.50 -3.47 9.38
C ASN A 81 -2.58 -4.81 10.12
N PHE A 82 -2.83 -5.91 9.41
CA PHE A 82 -2.80 -7.26 9.98
C PHE A 82 -1.44 -7.54 10.64
N LEU A 83 -0.34 -7.32 9.92
CA LEU A 83 1.02 -7.52 10.44
C LEU A 83 1.27 -6.65 11.68
N ARG A 84 0.87 -5.38 11.63
CA ARG A 84 0.98 -4.45 12.77
C ARG A 84 0.22 -4.97 13.99
N VAL A 85 -1.05 -5.33 13.83
CA VAL A 85 -1.90 -5.81 14.93
C VAL A 85 -1.37 -7.13 15.49
N ALA A 86 -0.99 -8.08 14.63
CA ALA A 86 -0.45 -9.37 15.05
C ALA A 86 0.80 -9.19 15.91
N LEU A 87 1.73 -8.32 15.51
CA LEU A 87 2.97 -8.06 16.25
C LEU A 87 2.73 -7.31 17.56
N VAL A 88 1.93 -6.25 17.55
CA VAL A 88 1.61 -5.46 18.75
C VAL A 88 0.87 -6.32 19.80
N LYS A 89 0.06 -7.29 19.38
CA LYS A 89 -0.66 -8.21 20.26
C LYS A 89 0.15 -9.47 20.64
N GLY A 90 1.40 -9.57 20.20
CA GLY A 90 2.27 -10.72 20.51
C GLY A 90 1.95 -12.00 19.74
N HIS A 91 1.12 -11.94 18.69
CA HIS A 91 0.79 -13.05 17.81
C HIS A 91 1.83 -13.21 16.68
N VAL A 92 3.09 -13.34 17.05
CA VAL A 92 4.24 -13.45 16.13
C VAL A 92 4.08 -14.64 15.19
N ASP A 93 3.59 -15.78 15.69
CA ASP A 93 3.30 -16.98 14.90
C ASP A 93 2.31 -16.73 13.75
N TYR A 94 1.40 -15.77 13.89
CA TYR A 94 0.41 -15.47 12.84
C TYR A 94 1.07 -14.81 11.63
N VAL A 95 2.17 -14.08 11.82
CA VAL A 95 2.95 -13.53 10.70
C VAL A 95 3.52 -14.66 9.85
N ARG A 96 3.98 -15.75 10.48
CA ARG A 96 4.49 -16.93 9.78
C ARG A 96 3.35 -17.68 9.10
N LEU A 97 2.27 -17.96 9.83
CA LEU A 97 1.09 -18.66 9.30
C LEU A 97 0.43 -17.95 8.11
N PHE A 98 0.57 -16.63 7.97
CA PHE A 98 0.14 -15.90 6.78
C PHE A 98 0.72 -16.47 5.47
N PHE A 99 1.87 -17.15 5.53
CA PHE A 99 2.54 -17.77 4.40
C PHE A 99 2.21 -19.27 4.22
N ALA A 100 1.28 -19.84 5.00
CA ALA A 100 0.92 -21.25 4.93
C ALA A 100 0.21 -21.64 3.62
N GLY A 101 -0.17 -20.67 2.78
CA GLY A 101 -0.79 -20.91 1.48
C GLY A 101 -1.29 -19.63 0.83
N LYS A 102 -2.27 -19.77 -0.08
CA LYS A 102 -3.05 -18.65 -0.61
C LYS A 102 -4.21 -18.37 0.33
N ILE A 103 -3.97 -17.56 1.35
CA ILE A 103 -4.97 -17.28 2.39
C ILE A 103 -5.21 -15.79 2.53
N ASP A 104 -6.42 -15.43 2.96
CA ASP A 104 -6.73 -14.07 3.35
C ASP A 104 -6.13 -13.78 4.74
N ALA A 105 -5.77 -12.53 5.01
CA ALA A 105 -5.28 -12.11 6.33
C ALA A 105 -6.33 -12.35 7.44
N ALA A 106 -7.62 -12.26 7.11
CA ALA A 106 -8.72 -12.53 8.02
C ALA A 106 -8.82 -14.02 8.40
N ASP A 107 -8.30 -14.93 7.59
CA ASP A 107 -8.36 -16.37 7.83
C ASP A 107 -7.21 -16.89 8.70
N VAL A 108 -6.16 -16.10 8.92
CA VAL A 108 -4.98 -16.53 9.69
C VAL A 108 -5.32 -17.08 11.09
N PRO A 109 -6.26 -16.50 11.86
CA PRO A 109 -6.67 -17.08 13.14
C PRO A 109 -7.29 -18.47 13.01
N LEU A 110 -8.03 -18.75 11.92
CA LEU A 110 -8.55 -20.09 11.63
C LEU A 110 -7.39 -21.06 11.37
N PHE A 111 -6.40 -20.67 10.57
CA PHE A 111 -5.19 -21.46 10.33
C PHE A 111 -4.40 -21.73 11.62
N GLY A 112 -4.37 -20.76 12.54
CA GLY A 112 -3.81 -20.93 13.88
C GLY A 112 -4.46 -22.08 14.66
N ARG A 113 -5.79 -22.19 14.62
CA ARG A 113 -6.53 -23.30 15.23
C ARG A 113 -6.28 -24.63 14.53
N LEU A 114 -6.40 -24.65 13.19
CA LEU A 114 -6.16 -25.86 12.40
C LEU A 114 -4.74 -26.41 12.56
N ARG A 115 -3.75 -25.54 12.80
CA ARG A 115 -2.38 -25.97 13.13
C ARG A 115 -2.33 -26.69 14.48
N GLN A 116 -3.03 -26.20 15.50
CA GLN A 116 -3.10 -26.85 16.82
C GLN A 116 -3.77 -28.24 16.74
N GLU A 117 -4.70 -28.42 15.80
CA GLU A 117 -5.35 -29.70 15.50
C GLU A 117 -4.51 -30.62 14.61
N GLY A 118 -3.33 -30.18 14.16
CA GLY A 118 -2.45 -30.95 13.27
C GLY A 118 -2.93 -31.02 11.81
N LEU A 119 -3.91 -30.19 11.42
CA LEU A 119 -4.48 -30.13 10.07
C LEU A 119 -3.73 -29.17 9.14
N VAL A 120 -3.02 -28.19 9.71
CA VAL A 120 -2.17 -27.25 8.97
C VAL A 120 -0.72 -27.44 9.37
N ILE A 121 0.15 -27.52 8.36
CA ILE A 121 1.61 -27.53 8.54
C ILE A 121 2.18 -26.11 8.48
N GLU A 122 3.32 -25.91 9.13
CA GLU A 122 4.07 -24.65 9.04
C GLU A 122 4.48 -24.34 7.58
N PRO A 123 4.56 -23.06 7.19
CA PRO A 123 4.98 -22.67 5.85
C PRO A 123 6.41 -23.14 5.56
N LYS A 124 6.59 -23.81 4.42
CA LYS A 124 7.92 -24.24 3.94
C LYS A 124 8.79 -23.06 3.50
N TYR A 125 8.17 -22.02 2.95
CA TYR A 125 8.86 -20.88 2.36
C TYR A 125 8.43 -19.60 3.06
N LEU A 126 9.40 -18.84 3.55
CA LEU A 126 9.21 -17.53 4.16
C LEU A 126 10.11 -16.50 3.48
N PRO A 127 9.64 -15.27 3.26
CA PRO A 127 10.52 -14.16 2.91
C PRO A 127 11.59 -13.93 3.98
N ALA A 128 12.76 -13.41 3.61
CA ALA A 128 13.86 -13.16 4.54
C ALA A 128 13.44 -12.32 5.76
N TRP A 129 12.66 -11.27 5.55
CA TRP A 129 12.12 -10.41 6.62
C TRP A 129 11.09 -11.12 7.52
N ALA A 130 10.47 -12.20 7.05
CA ALA A 130 9.50 -12.98 7.83
C ALA A 130 10.16 -14.11 8.62
N MET A 131 11.43 -14.42 8.34
CA MET A 131 12.25 -15.33 9.14
C MET A 131 12.82 -14.63 10.38
N ASP A 132 13.26 -13.37 10.24
CA ASP A 132 13.67 -12.52 11.35
C ASP A 132 12.72 -11.32 11.48
N LEU A 133 11.82 -11.42 12.46
CA LEU A 133 10.77 -10.43 12.70
C LEU A 133 11.25 -9.25 13.55
N SER A 134 12.53 -9.19 13.96
CA SER A 134 13.02 -8.15 14.87
C SER A 134 12.85 -6.75 14.27
N TYR A 135 13.31 -6.55 13.02
CA TYR A 135 13.16 -5.29 12.31
C TYR A 135 11.68 -4.95 12.09
N LEU A 136 10.89 -5.93 11.66
CA LEU A 136 9.47 -5.73 11.40
C LEU A 136 8.72 -5.32 12.67
N THR A 137 9.02 -5.97 13.79
CA THR A 137 8.44 -5.68 15.10
C THR A 137 8.79 -4.26 15.54
N ALA A 138 10.07 -3.88 15.48
CA ALA A 138 10.50 -2.52 15.81
C ALA A 138 9.80 -1.48 14.93
N PHE A 139 9.78 -1.69 13.61
CA PHE A 139 9.15 -0.78 12.66
C PHE A 139 7.64 -0.64 12.88
N MET A 140 6.93 -1.76 13.08
CA MET A 140 5.48 -1.75 13.28
C MET A 140 5.09 -1.15 14.63
N SER A 141 5.85 -1.43 15.70
CA SER A 141 5.64 -0.81 17.01
C SER A 141 5.85 0.69 16.95
N PHE A 142 6.92 1.15 16.28
CA PHE A 142 7.15 2.58 16.07
C PHE A 142 6.04 3.25 15.25
N THR A 143 5.60 2.60 14.16
CA THR A 143 4.51 3.12 13.31
C THR A 143 3.17 3.17 14.07
N ALA A 144 2.90 2.17 14.91
CA ALA A 144 1.72 2.16 15.77
C ALA A 144 1.75 3.31 16.77
N PHE A 145 2.89 3.50 17.44
CA PHE A 145 3.12 4.60 18.38
C PHE A 145 2.92 5.97 17.72
N LEU A 146 3.53 6.22 16.55
CA LEU A 146 3.35 7.47 15.80
C LEU A 146 1.89 7.72 15.39
N GLY A 147 1.11 6.68 15.13
CA GLY A 147 -0.30 6.81 14.79
C GLY A 147 -1.20 7.23 15.95
N GLU A 148 -0.72 7.12 17.20
CA GLU A 148 -1.46 7.46 18.42
C GLU A 148 -1.04 8.84 18.99
N ILE A 149 0.07 9.43 18.50
CA ILE A 149 0.60 10.70 19.01
C ILE A 149 0.14 11.86 18.12
N ASP A 150 -0.33 12.92 18.76
CA ASP A 150 -0.52 14.20 18.09
C ASP A 150 0.82 14.97 18.02
N LEU A 151 1.37 15.07 16.81
CA LEU A 151 2.60 15.83 16.50
C LEU A 151 2.29 17.15 15.77
N SER A 152 1.07 17.68 15.89
CA SER A 152 0.65 18.89 15.18
C SER A 152 1.49 20.13 15.54
N GLU A 153 1.78 20.35 16.83
CA GLU A 153 2.62 21.47 17.27
C GLU A 153 4.08 21.34 16.84
N ASP A 154 4.66 20.13 16.96
CA ASP A 154 6.03 19.89 16.51
C ASP A 154 6.17 20.12 15.01
N ARG A 155 5.19 19.67 14.21
CA ARG A 155 5.14 19.94 12.77
C ARG A 155 5.13 21.44 12.48
N ARG A 156 4.24 22.22 13.12
CA ARG A 156 4.18 23.68 12.94
C ARG A 156 5.52 24.34 13.25
N ARG A 157 6.13 23.96 14.38
CA ARG A 157 7.44 24.45 14.78
C ARG A 157 8.52 24.17 13.73
N TYR A 158 8.54 22.98 13.14
CA TYR A 158 9.50 22.66 12.09
C TYR A 158 9.23 23.39 10.77
N GLU A 159 7.97 23.54 10.37
CA GLU A 159 7.57 24.32 9.19
C GLU A 159 8.02 25.79 9.34
N ASP A 160 7.80 26.39 10.51
CA ASP A 160 8.26 27.74 10.82
C ASP A 160 9.79 27.85 10.73
N LEU A 161 10.53 26.94 11.36
CA LEU A 161 12.00 26.94 11.33
C LEU A 161 12.56 26.82 9.92
N ILE A 162 11.96 25.97 9.07
CA ILE A 162 12.36 25.81 7.67
C ILE A 162 12.09 27.11 6.90
N ALA A 163 10.91 27.70 7.05
CA ALA A 163 10.54 28.93 6.37
C ALA A 163 11.44 30.11 6.77
N HIS A 164 11.83 30.22 8.04
CA HIS A 164 12.77 31.24 8.49
C HIS A 164 14.16 31.04 7.87
N ALA A 165 14.67 29.80 7.85
CA ALA A 165 15.98 29.51 7.26
C ALA A 165 16.01 29.76 5.74
N GLU A 166 14.91 29.51 5.03
CA GLU A 166 14.78 29.83 3.60
C GLU A 166 14.66 31.33 3.33
N GLY A 167 14.02 32.09 4.23
CA GLY A 167 13.92 33.54 4.17
C GLY A 167 15.25 34.26 4.42
N ASP A 168 16.11 33.72 5.26
CA ASP A 168 17.45 34.28 5.56
C ASP A 168 18.46 34.06 4.41
N LEU A 169 18.11 33.28 3.38
CA LEU A 169 18.94 32.97 2.21
C LEU A 169 18.64 33.86 0.98
N VAL A 170 17.69 34.81 1.10
CA VAL A 170 17.29 35.77 0.04
C VAL A 170 17.74 37.18 0.39
#